data_AF-D6V6Q2-F1
#
_entry.id   AF-D6V6Q2-F1
#
_cell.length_a   1.000
_cell.length_b   1.000
_cell.length_c   1.000
_cell.angle_alpha   90.00
_cell.angle_beta   90.00
_cell.angle_gamma   90.00
#
_symmetry.space_group_name_H-M   'P 1'
#
loop_
_entity.id
_entity.type
_entity.pdbx_description
1 polymer ?
#
loop_
_entity_poly.entity_id
_entity_poly.type
_entity_poly.pdbx_seq_one_letter_code
_entity_poly.pdbx_strand_id
1 'polypeptide(L)'
;MTLDHPDLKTFDAYGDDVIIDQWLANSLLQKAIRRGDVLSAERAALIFYRSCGSAIWRRFIIIAFEDIGIADLGVVTEVTELAANSKMRRAVGGNQTVIRYLARSLALAIKSRSAEHLITSVLHHPRLPHREALQCSVWVALDHAKQVLTAAGNGMDGLPSDLEQISDLGLRRSGEAIVQMTPVLWKSVLEAKLPMSIERREIPEARRGGLPLYALDKHTRKGRLAIRQFVRDIPEIRNALAHTVKHSMRNNAAYMIAFYTDAVPLAEKLVWPGAQELEQLGLEADMYKVGVNPTDIAPLLAIFSKFQSELDDARARTLSTSVTDLPLFKMTASVR
;
A
#
# COMPACT_ATOMS: atom_id res chain seq x y z
N MET A 1 15.60 -2.69 27.63
CA MET A 1 15.96 -1.55 26.76
C MET A 1 14.92 -0.46 26.97
N THR A 2 15.20 0.48 27.86
CA THR A 2 14.35 1.64 28.15
C THR A 2 14.61 2.69 27.06
N LEU A 3 13.63 2.90 26.18
CA LEU A 3 13.67 3.93 25.16
C LEU A 3 13.14 5.25 25.75
N ASP A 4 13.96 5.91 26.56
CA ASP A 4 13.70 7.30 26.96
C ASP A 4 14.23 8.23 25.86
N HIS A 5 13.35 8.77 25.02
CA HIS A 5 13.71 9.79 24.03
C HIS A 5 13.01 11.13 24.35
N PRO A 6 13.76 12.22 24.60
CA PRO A 6 13.24 13.51 25.05
C PRO A 6 12.44 14.34 24.01
N ASP A 7 12.11 13.78 22.83
CA ASP A 7 11.55 14.56 21.69
C ASP A 7 10.02 14.54 21.56
N LEU A 8 9.29 14.11 22.60
CA LEU A 8 7.84 13.93 22.51
C LEU A 8 7.03 15.23 22.36
N LYS A 9 7.60 16.41 22.64
CA LYS A 9 6.87 17.69 22.56
C LYS A 9 6.95 18.40 21.19
N THR A 10 7.91 18.03 20.35
CA THR A 10 8.13 18.65 19.01
C THR A 10 7.65 17.75 17.87
N PHE A 11 7.09 16.58 18.17
CA PHE A 11 6.72 15.57 17.19
C PHE A 11 5.33 15.73 16.56
N ASP A 12 4.48 16.62 17.11
CA ASP A 12 3.02 16.51 16.95
C ASP A 12 2.41 17.42 15.86
N ALA A 13 3.18 18.28 15.18
CA ALA A 13 2.63 19.15 14.14
C ALA A 13 3.32 18.96 12.78
N TYR A 14 2.55 18.51 11.79
CA TYR A 14 2.68 19.08 10.45
C TYR A 14 2.19 20.53 10.58
N GLY A 15 2.88 21.51 10.01
CA GLY A 15 2.74 22.93 10.36
C GLY A 15 1.30 23.39 10.61
N ASP A 16 1.10 24.35 11.51
CA ASP A 16 -0.13 24.67 12.25
C ASP A 16 -1.46 24.71 11.47
N ASP A 17 -1.43 24.82 10.14
CA ASP A 17 -2.59 24.89 9.26
C ASP A 17 -3.07 23.53 8.69
N VAL A 18 -2.36 22.41 8.92
CA VAL A 18 -2.67 21.12 8.30
C VAL A 18 -3.45 20.18 9.23
N ILE A 19 -4.75 20.09 9.02
CA ILE A 19 -5.61 19.09 9.69
C ILE A 19 -5.44 17.72 9.01
N ILE A 20 -4.94 16.73 9.76
CA ILE A 20 -4.83 15.33 9.33
C ILE A 20 -6.00 14.53 9.86
N ASP A 21 -6.91 14.16 8.96
CA ASP A 21 -7.98 13.21 9.27
C ASP A 21 -7.48 11.75 9.27
N GLN A 22 -8.34 10.83 9.72
CA GLN A 22 -8.00 9.40 9.78
C GLN A 22 -7.62 8.79 8.42
N TRP A 23 -8.15 9.31 7.30
CA TRP A 23 -7.88 8.78 5.97
C TRP A 23 -6.52 9.23 5.47
N LEU A 24 -6.18 10.51 5.70
CA LEU A 24 -4.85 11.04 5.43
C LEU A 24 -3.79 10.38 6.30
N ALA A 25 -4.06 10.18 7.60
CA ALA A 25 -3.15 9.47 8.50
C ALA A 25 -2.90 8.02 8.03
N ASN A 26 -3.95 7.29 7.65
CA ASN A 26 -3.81 5.93 7.13
C ASN A 26 -3.03 5.86 5.80
N SER A 27 -3.31 6.81 4.91
CA SER A 27 -2.63 6.94 3.62
C SER A 27 -1.14 7.26 3.79
N LEU A 28 -0.84 8.22 4.67
CA LEU A 28 0.51 8.65 5.01
C LEU A 28 1.31 7.53 5.66
N LEU A 29 0.73 6.83 6.64
CA LEU A 29 1.38 5.71 7.34
C LEU A 29 1.93 4.68 6.35
N GLN A 30 1.07 4.19 5.46
CA GLN A 30 1.47 3.14 4.53
C GLN A 30 2.54 3.62 3.53
N LYS A 31 2.37 4.82 2.97
CA LYS A 31 3.32 5.33 1.97
C LYS A 31 4.66 5.75 2.55
N ALA A 32 4.64 6.32 3.75
CA ALA A 32 5.86 6.62 4.50
C ALA A 32 6.64 5.33 4.76
N ILE A 33 5.96 4.25 5.16
CA ILE A 33 6.58 2.92 5.29
C ILE A 33 7.18 2.48 3.95
N ARG A 34 6.43 2.45 2.85
CA ARG A 34 6.92 2.06 1.51
C ARG A 34 8.17 2.81 1.06
N ARG A 35 8.28 4.10 1.43
CA ARG A 35 9.40 4.98 1.08
C ARG A 35 10.53 5.01 2.11
N GLY A 36 10.39 4.31 3.23
CA GLY A 36 11.38 4.34 4.31
C GLY A 36 11.42 5.65 5.10
N ASP A 37 10.37 6.47 5.03
CA ASP A 37 10.26 7.69 5.84
C ASP A 37 9.80 7.34 7.27
N VAL A 38 10.78 7.04 8.12
CA VAL A 38 10.57 6.66 9.53
C VAL A 38 9.79 7.73 10.30
N LEU A 39 10.14 9.00 10.15
CA LEU A 39 9.55 10.07 10.95
C LEU A 39 8.08 10.28 10.58
N SER A 40 7.75 10.31 9.29
CA SER A 40 6.36 10.40 8.86
C SER A 40 5.56 9.15 9.22
N ALA A 41 6.16 7.95 9.13
CA ALA A 41 5.50 6.71 9.51
C ALA A 41 5.11 6.70 10.99
N GLU A 42 6.04 7.04 11.90
CA GLU A 42 5.77 7.10 13.34
C GLU A 42 4.66 8.11 13.68
N ARG A 43 4.74 9.32 13.11
CA ARG A 43 3.73 10.38 13.31
C ARG A 43 2.36 9.94 12.83
N ALA A 44 2.29 9.45 11.58
CA ALA A 44 1.04 8.98 10.99
C ALA A 44 0.42 7.82 11.78
N ALA A 45 1.24 6.90 12.30
CA ALA A 45 0.77 5.78 13.11
C ALA A 45 0.12 6.25 14.42
N LEU A 46 0.71 7.23 15.11
CA LEU A 46 0.14 7.79 16.33
C LEU A 46 -1.13 8.60 16.07
N ILE A 47 -1.16 9.42 15.02
CA ILE A 47 -2.37 10.16 14.62
C ILE A 47 -3.50 9.17 14.28
N PHE A 48 -3.19 8.11 13.52
CA PHE A 48 -4.16 7.08 13.19
C PHE A 48 -4.64 6.33 14.43
N TYR A 49 -3.76 6.00 15.37
CA TYR A 49 -4.14 5.37 16.64
C TYR A 49 -5.04 6.26 17.50
N ARG A 50 -4.71 7.55 17.62
CA ARG A 50 -5.55 8.52 18.35
C ARG A 50 -6.95 8.63 17.73
N SER A 51 -7.05 8.53 16.40
CA SER A 51 -8.31 8.68 15.66
C SER A 51 -9.14 7.39 15.60
N CYS A 52 -8.49 6.23 15.47
CA CYS A 52 -9.13 4.95 15.14
C CYS A 52 -8.91 3.85 16.20
N GLY A 53 -8.20 4.15 17.29
CA GLY A 53 -7.93 3.22 18.37
C GLY A 53 -7.25 1.92 17.89
N SER A 54 -7.80 0.77 18.28
CA SER A 54 -7.21 -0.54 18.00
C SER A 54 -7.11 -0.92 16.51
N ALA A 55 -7.71 -0.15 15.60
CA ALA A 55 -7.59 -0.40 14.16
C ALA A 55 -6.15 -0.36 13.65
N ILE A 56 -5.24 0.37 14.32
CA ILE A 56 -3.82 0.42 13.96
C ILE A 56 -3.16 -0.97 13.94
N TRP A 57 -3.56 -1.88 14.83
CA TRP A 57 -2.92 -3.20 14.94
C TRP A 57 -3.22 -4.07 13.72
N ARG A 58 -4.49 -4.08 13.27
CA ARG A 58 -4.87 -4.72 12.01
C ARG A 58 -4.11 -4.09 10.84
N ARG A 59 -3.94 -2.77 10.85
CA ARG A 59 -3.26 -2.08 9.76
C ARG A 59 -1.77 -2.41 9.68
N PHE A 60 -1.07 -2.51 10.81
CA PHE A 60 0.32 -2.96 10.83
C PHE A 60 0.49 -4.37 10.29
N ILE A 61 -0.39 -5.29 10.65
CA ILE A 61 -0.38 -6.66 10.10
C ILE A 61 -0.52 -6.60 8.58
N ILE A 62 -1.52 -5.88 8.06
CA ILE A 62 -1.73 -5.77 6.61
C ILE A 62 -0.49 -5.21 5.91
N ILE A 63 0.07 -4.10 6.41
CA ILE A 63 1.27 -3.48 5.82
C ILE A 63 2.47 -4.43 5.86
N ALA A 64 2.66 -5.19 6.95
CA ALA A 64 3.74 -6.16 7.06
C ALA A 64 3.67 -7.19 5.91
N PHE A 65 2.51 -7.77 5.65
CA PHE A 65 2.37 -8.74 4.55
C PHE A 65 2.32 -8.09 3.17
N GLU A 66 1.73 -6.90 3.04
CA GLU A 66 1.51 -6.20 1.76
C GLU A 66 2.79 -5.55 1.21
N ASP A 67 3.56 -4.88 2.07
CA ASP A 67 4.65 -3.99 1.68
C ASP A 67 6.05 -4.50 2.09
N ILE A 68 6.13 -5.49 3.00
CA ILE A 68 7.39 -6.13 3.41
C ILE A 68 7.42 -7.57 2.88
N GLY A 69 6.44 -8.39 3.26
CA GLY A 69 6.24 -9.74 2.73
C GLY A 69 7.50 -10.61 2.80
N ILE A 70 7.83 -11.27 1.68
CA ILE A 70 9.00 -12.16 1.58
C ILE A 70 10.36 -11.45 1.67
N ALA A 71 10.39 -10.11 1.68
CA ALA A 71 11.63 -9.36 1.78
C ALA A 71 12.24 -9.39 3.18
N ASP A 72 11.41 -9.47 4.22
CA ASP A 72 11.87 -9.54 5.61
C ASP A 72 10.84 -10.26 6.49
N LEU A 73 10.96 -11.60 6.53
CA LEU A 73 10.07 -12.43 7.34
C LEU A 73 10.23 -12.20 8.85
N GLY A 74 11.41 -11.73 9.28
CA GLY A 74 11.65 -11.40 10.69
C GLY A 74 10.75 -10.25 11.13
N VAL A 75 10.71 -9.17 10.34
CA VAL A 75 9.83 -8.02 10.57
C VAL A 75 8.35 -8.42 10.44
N VAL A 76 7.98 -9.27 9.47
CA VAL A 76 6.59 -9.76 9.34
C VAL A 76 6.13 -10.51 10.59
N THR A 77 6.96 -11.44 11.09
CA THR A 77 6.70 -12.21 12.30
C THR A 77 6.57 -11.29 13.51
N GLU A 78 7.57 -10.46 13.77
CA GLU A 78 7.59 -9.56 14.93
C GLU A 78 6.37 -8.63 14.96
N VAL A 79 6.07 -7.97 13.84
CA VAL A 79 4.94 -7.06 13.73
C VAL A 79 3.63 -7.79 14.01
N THR A 80 3.47 -9.00 13.46
CA THR A 80 2.25 -9.79 13.61
C THR A 80 2.03 -10.22 15.06
N GLU A 81 3.07 -10.71 15.73
CA GLU A 81 3.00 -11.13 17.13
C GLU A 81 2.69 -9.96 18.07
N LEU A 82 3.43 -8.85 17.96
CA LEU A 82 3.23 -7.67 18.80
C LEU A 82 1.87 -7.02 18.56
N ALA A 83 1.42 -6.94 17.31
CA ALA A 83 0.09 -6.40 16.98
C ALA A 83 -1.04 -7.32 17.50
N ALA A 84 -0.86 -8.63 17.47
CA ALA A 84 -1.85 -9.60 17.94
C ALA A 84 -1.93 -9.73 19.48
N ASN A 85 -0.88 -9.39 20.21
CA ASN A 85 -0.78 -9.68 21.65
C ASN A 85 -0.74 -8.42 22.53
N SER A 86 -1.89 -8.03 23.08
CA SER A 86 -1.97 -6.84 23.95
C SER A 86 -1.21 -6.98 25.28
N LYS A 87 -0.98 -8.20 25.78
CA LYS A 87 -0.19 -8.44 27.00
C LYS A 87 1.29 -8.13 26.75
N MET A 88 1.83 -8.63 25.63
CA MET A 88 3.21 -8.31 25.21
C MET A 88 3.40 -6.81 25.08
N ARG A 89 2.46 -6.11 24.42
CA ARG A 89 2.54 -4.66 24.27
C ARG A 89 2.60 -3.90 25.60
N ARG A 90 1.81 -4.34 26.59
CA ARG A 90 1.88 -3.74 27.94
C ARG A 90 3.22 -4.01 28.62
N ALA A 91 3.79 -5.20 28.45
CA ALA A 91 5.07 -5.56 29.05
C ALA A 91 6.26 -4.76 28.48
N VAL A 92 6.20 -4.35 27.21
CA VAL A 92 7.31 -3.65 26.52
C VAL A 92 7.18 -2.12 26.49
N GLY A 93 6.29 -1.53 27.31
CA GLY A 93 6.16 -0.08 27.45
C GLY A 93 4.85 0.53 26.94
N GLY A 94 3.85 -0.29 26.63
CA GLY A 94 2.51 0.16 26.27
C GLY A 94 2.30 0.46 24.79
N ASN A 95 1.06 0.82 24.43
CA ASN A 95 0.64 0.92 23.04
C ASN A 95 1.42 1.98 22.24
N GLN A 96 1.66 3.18 22.77
CA GLN A 96 2.34 4.24 22.01
C GLN A 96 3.79 3.88 21.67
N THR A 97 4.52 3.32 22.63
CA THR A 97 5.89 2.82 22.45
C THR A 97 5.94 1.76 21.35
N VAL A 98 5.04 0.78 21.42
CA VAL A 98 4.97 -0.28 20.40
C VAL A 98 4.55 0.27 19.03
N ILE A 99 3.64 1.25 18.96
CA ILE A 99 3.23 1.86 17.69
C ILE A 99 4.41 2.51 16.98
N ARG A 100 5.21 3.32 17.70
CA ARG A 100 6.41 3.95 17.14
C ARG A 100 7.42 2.90 16.70
N TYR A 101 7.66 1.91 17.56
CA TYR A 101 8.56 0.80 17.27
C TYR A 101 8.17 0.08 15.97
N LEU A 102 6.93 -0.40 15.86
CA LEU A 102 6.47 -1.13 14.68
C LEU A 102 6.47 -0.27 13.41
N ALA A 103 6.07 1.00 13.50
CA ALA A 103 6.12 1.91 12.35
C ALA A 103 7.56 2.12 11.86
N ARG A 104 8.52 2.27 12.78
CA ARG A 104 9.95 2.37 12.47
C ARG A 104 10.49 1.08 11.87
N SER A 105 10.23 -0.08 12.48
CA SER A 105 10.68 -1.38 11.97
C SER A 105 10.19 -1.63 10.54
N LEU A 106 8.89 -1.38 10.28
CA LEU A 106 8.32 -1.50 8.94
C LEU A 106 8.95 -0.52 7.94
N ALA A 107 9.18 0.74 8.33
CA ALA A 107 9.80 1.74 7.47
C ALA A 107 11.26 1.38 7.14
N LEU A 108 12.01 0.79 8.07
CA LEU A 108 13.42 0.39 7.85
C LEU A 108 13.59 -0.96 7.14
N ALA A 109 12.58 -1.82 7.10
CA ALA A 109 12.66 -3.15 6.48
C ALA A 109 12.90 -3.08 4.95
N ILE A 110 13.43 -4.15 4.35
CA ILE A 110 13.40 -4.27 2.88
C ILE A 110 11.95 -4.46 2.42
N LYS A 111 11.56 -3.82 1.31
CA LYS A 111 10.18 -3.87 0.82
C LYS A 111 9.98 -4.93 -0.25
N SER A 112 8.80 -5.53 -0.25
CA SER A 112 8.28 -6.30 -1.37
C SER A 112 6.77 -6.16 -1.43
N ARG A 113 6.27 -5.78 -2.61
CA ARG A 113 4.83 -5.74 -2.91
C ARG A 113 4.36 -6.95 -3.69
N SER A 114 5.17 -8.00 -3.79
CA SER A 114 4.81 -9.21 -4.53
C SER A 114 3.51 -9.84 -4.01
N ALA A 115 3.23 -9.76 -2.70
CA ALA A 115 1.98 -10.25 -2.12
C ALA A 115 0.75 -9.51 -2.68
N GLU A 116 0.82 -8.18 -2.72
CA GLU A 116 -0.21 -7.31 -3.30
C GLU A 116 -0.40 -7.58 -4.79
N HIS A 117 0.71 -7.63 -5.55
CA HIS A 117 0.64 -7.91 -6.99
C HIS A 117 0.04 -9.28 -7.28
N LEU A 118 0.38 -10.30 -6.48
CA LEU A 118 -0.16 -11.65 -6.64
C LEU A 118 -1.66 -11.69 -6.37
N ILE A 119 -2.13 -11.18 -5.23
CA ILE A 119 -3.57 -11.22 -4.91
C ILE A 119 -4.38 -10.40 -5.91
N THR A 120 -3.90 -9.21 -6.28
CA THR A 120 -4.58 -8.34 -7.23
C THR A 120 -4.65 -8.99 -8.62
N SER A 121 -3.58 -9.65 -9.05
CA SER A 121 -3.56 -10.39 -10.32
C SER A 121 -4.56 -11.54 -10.31
N VAL A 122 -4.53 -12.38 -9.27
CA VAL A 122 -5.44 -13.54 -9.14
C VAL A 122 -6.91 -13.11 -9.15
N LEU A 123 -7.23 -11.99 -8.49
CA LEU A 123 -8.60 -11.51 -8.37
C LEU A 123 -9.13 -10.79 -9.62
N HIS A 124 -8.25 -10.15 -10.40
CA HIS A 124 -8.71 -9.14 -11.37
C HIS A 124 -8.05 -9.18 -12.74
N HIS A 125 -7.02 -10.00 -12.94
CA HIS A 125 -6.30 -9.99 -14.22
C HIS A 125 -7.12 -10.65 -15.35
N PRO A 126 -7.40 -9.93 -16.46
CA PRO A 126 -8.33 -10.39 -17.51
C PRO A 126 -7.91 -11.65 -18.26
N ARG A 127 -6.61 -11.98 -18.23
CA ARG A 127 -6.06 -13.18 -18.89
C ARG A 127 -5.95 -14.39 -17.98
N LEU A 128 -6.10 -14.21 -16.67
CA LEU A 128 -6.13 -15.34 -15.75
C LEU A 128 -7.58 -15.86 -15.72
N PRO A 129 -7.79 -17.19 -15.75
CA PRO A 129 -9.14 -17.73 -15.79
C PRO A 129 -9.94 -17.25 -14.57
N HIS A 130 -10.83 -16.30 -14.80
CA HIS A 130 -11.88 -15.91 -13.87
C HIS A 130 -12.89 -17.06 -13.83
N ARG A 131 -12.61 -18.11 -13.07
CA ARG A 131 -13.70 -19.02 -12.74
C ARG A 131 -14.72 -18.20 -11.95
N GLU A 132 -15.99 -18.35 -12.31
CA GLU A 132 -17.19 -17.66 -11.81
C GLU A 132 -17.45 -17.79 -10.29
N ALA A 133 -16.41 -18.00 -9.47
CA ALA A 133 -16.46 -18.38 -8.06
C ALA A 133 -15.68 -17.41 -7.13
N LEU A 134 -15.47 -16.15 -7.52
CA LEU A 134 -14.94 -15.14 -6.59
C LEU A 134 -16.02 -14.49 -5.69
N GLN A 135 -17.25 -15.01 -5.70
CA GLN A 135 -18.25 -14.72 -4.68
C GLN A 135 -18.01 -15.47 -3.35
N CYS A 136 -17.04 -16.39 -3.28
CA CYS A 136 -16.83 -17.25 -2.11
C CYS A 136 -15.37 -17.33 -1.62
N SER A 137 -15.07 -16.57 -0.55
CA SER A 137 -14.01 -16.81 0.44
C SER A 137 -12.53 -16.71 0.02
N VAL A 138 -11.71 -16.21 0.95
CA VAL A 138 -10.23 -16.19 0.96
C VAL A 138 -9.60 -17.53 0.52
N TRP A 139 -10.28 -18.64 0.78
CA TRP A 139 -9.81 -20.00 0.50
C TRP A 139 -9.74 -20.36 -0.98
N VAL A 140 -10.58 -19.75 -1.84
CA VAL A 140 -10.55 -20.01 -3.29
C VAL A 140 -9.38 -19.30 -3.97
N ALA A 141 -9.07 -18.06 -3.55
CA ALA A 141 -7.87 -17.36 -4.03
C ALA A 141 -6.60 -18.10 -3.60
N LEU A 142 -6.60 -18.65 -2.38
CA LEU A 142 -5.56 -19.53 -1.87
C LEU A 142 -5.44 -20.82 -2.69
N ASP A 143 -6.54 -21.50 -2.99
CA ASP A 143 -6.53 -22.72 -3.80
C ASP A 143 -6.05 -22.45 -5.22
N HIS A 144 -6.41 -21.31 -5.82
CA HIS A 144 -5.92 -20.93 -7.14
C HIS A 144 -4.42 -20.62 -7.11
N ALA A 145 -3.95 -19.86 -6.12
CA ALA A 145 -2.53 -19.61 -5.93
C ALA A 145 -1.77 -20.94 -5.75
N LYS A 146 -2.30 -21.86 -4.90
CA LYS A 146 -1.77 -23.21 -4.73
C LYS A 146 -1.80 -24.05 -6.00
N GLN A 147 -2.83 -23.93 -6.84
CA GLN A 147 -2.93 -24.63 -8.12
C GLN A 147 -1.94 -24.10 -9.15
N VAL A 148 -1.75 -22.78 -9.22
CA VAL A 148 -0.71 -22.16 -10.05
C VAL A 148 0.68 -22.63 -9.62
N LEU A 149 0.92 -22.74 -8.31
CA LEU A 149 2.18 -23.28 -7.78
C LEU A 149 2.34 -24.79 -7.98
N THR A 150 1.28 -25.56 -7.79
CA THR A 150 1.27 -27.02 -8.01
C THR A 150 1.47 -27.35 -9.49
N ALA A 151 0.86 -26.59 -10.40
CA ALA A 151 1.08 -26.71 -11.85
C ALA A 151 2.53 -26.37 -12.26
N ALA A 152 3.22 -25.55 -11.46
CA ALA A 152 4.65 -25.30 -11.58
C ALA A 152 5.53 -26.36 -10.87
N GLY A 153 4.94 -27.43 -10.32
CA GLY A 153 5.65 -28.55 -9.68
C GLY A 153 5.90 -28.40 -8.17
N ASN A 154 5.36 -27.37 -7.52
CA ASN A 154 5.67 -27.02 -6.12
C ASN A 154 4.42 -27.15 -5.22
N GLY A 155 4.19 -28.31 -4.60
CA GLY A 155 3.08 -28.49 -3.64
C GLY A 155 3.42 -27.99 -2.23
N MET A 156 2.48 -27.30 -1.55
CA MET A 156 2.33 -27.19 -0.07
C MET A 156 3.55 -27.37 0.87
N ASP A 157 3.99 -28.62 0.92
CA ASP A 157 4.86 -29.21 1.94
C ASP A 157 6.23 -28.51 2.03
N GLY A 158 6.78 -28.38 3.24
CA GLY A 158 8.13 -27.82 3.46
C GLY A 158 8.21 -26.34 3.87
N LEU A 159 7.07 -25.68 4.14
CA LEU A 159 7.10 -24.34 4.76
C LEU A 159 7.74 -24.39 6.16
N PRO A 160 8.53 -23.37 6.54
CA PRO A 160 8.91 -23.19 7.94
C PRO A 160 7.64 -23.13 8.79
N SER A 161 7.55 -23.96 9.84
CA SER A 161 6.37 -24.04 10.72
C SER A 161 5.93 -22.67 11.23
N ASP A 162 6.88 -21.78 11.45
CA ASP A 162 6.66 -20.46 11.99
C ASP A 162 5.95 -19.55 10.97
N LEU A 163 6.26 -19.69 9.67
CA LEU A 163 5.65 -18.85 8.63
C LEU A 163 4.17 -19.19 8.40
N GLU A 164 3.82 -20.47 8.46
CA GLU A 164 2.41 -20.90 8.40
C GLU A 164 1.63 -20.36 9.59
N GLN A 165 2.15 -20.56 10.81
CA GLN A 165 1.51 -20.09 12.05
C GLN A 165 1.33 -18.57 12.07
N ILE A 166 2.33 -17.81 11.61
CA ILE A 166 2.28 -16.35 11.54
C ILE A 166 1.30 -15.86 10.48
N SER A 167 1.23 -16.50 9.32
CA SER A 167 0.25 -16.15 8.28
C SER A 167 -1.18 -16.45 8.74
N ASP A 168 -1.37 -17.53 9.47
CA ASP A 168 -2.64 -17.89 10.12
C ASP A 168 -3.06 -16.91 11.20
N LEU A 169 -2.12 -16.50 12.05
CA LEU A 169 -2.36 -15.46 13.04
C LEU A 169 -2.71 -14.13 12.36
N GLY A 170 -1.97 -13.77 11.30
CA GLY A 170 -2.23 -12.62 10.46
C GLY A 170 -3.63 -12.66 9.87
N LEU A 171 -4.07 -13.81 9.35
CA LEU A 171 -5.41 -13.98 8.78
C LEU A 171 -6.50 -13.84 9.84
N ARG A 172 -6.35 -14.47 11.01
CA ARG A 172 -7.35 -14.37 12.09
C ARG A 172 -7.48 -12.94 12.63
N ARG A 173 -6.39 -12.18 12.68
CA ARG A 173 -6.37 -10.83 13.25
C ARG A 173 -6.73 -9.74 12.25
N SER A 174 -6.36 -9.93 10.98
CA SER A 174 -6.65 -8.98 9.92
C SER A 174 -7.88 -9.33 9.11
N GLY A 175 -8.29 -10.59 9.00
CA GLY A 175 -9.36 -11.01 8.10
C GLY A 175 -9.10 -10.74 6.61
N GLU A 176 -7.86 -10.40 6.22
CA GLU A 176 -7.49 -10.09 4.84
C GLU A 176 -6.75 -11.28 4.20
N ALA A 177 -7.14 -11.64 2.97
CA ALA A 177 -6.53 -12.76 2.23
C ALA A 177 -5.05 -12.57 1.91
N ILE A 178 -4.60 -11.32 1.78
CA ILE A 178 -3.25 -10.97 1.33
C ILE A 178 -2.14 -11.58 2.19
N VAL A 179 -2.40 -11.79 3.48
CA VAL A 179 -1.42 -12.38 4.41
C VAL A 179 -1.02 -13.80 4.02
N GLN A 180 -1.86 -14.48 3.24
CA GLN A 180 -1.64 -15.84 2.77
C GLN A 180 -0.83 -15.89 1.47
N MET A 181 -0.59 -14.74 0.82
CA MET A 181 0.27 -14.68 -0.37
C MET A 181 1.75 -14.80 -0.03
N THR A 182 2.16 -14.43 1.20
CA THR A 182 3.57 -14.47 1.60
C THR A 182 4.12 -15.91 1.67
N PRO A 183 3.44 -16.90 2.29
CA PRO A 183 3.88 -18.31 2.22
C PRO A 183 3.98 -18.86 0.80
N VAL A 184 3.01 -18.52 -0.06
CA VAL A 184 2.97 -18.91 -1.48
C VAL A 184 4.21 -18.38 -2.22
N LEU A 185 4.52 -17.10 -2.03
CA LEU A 185 5.71 -16.47 -2.62
C LEU A 185 7.01 -17.01 -2.04
N TRP A 186 7.06 -17.25 -0.73
CA TRP A 186 8.22 -17.83 -0.06
C TRP A 186 8.60 -19.17 -0.71
N LYS A 187 7.60 -20.03 -0.89
CA LYS A 187 7.77 -21.33 -1.54
C LYS A 187 8.27 -21.20 -2.97
N SER A 188 7.74 -20.23 -3.70
CA SER A 188 8.07 -20.04 -5.12
C SER A 188 9.46 -19.47 -5.35
N VAL A 189 9.97 -18.66 -4.42
CA VAL A 189 11.19 -17.87 -4.60
C VAL A 189 12.34 -18.39 -3.77
N LEU A 190 12.11 -18.59 -2.47
CA LEU A 190 13.15 -18.89 -1.48
C LEU A 190 13.46 -20.38 -1.45
N GLU A 191 12.44 -21.25 -1.51
CA GLU A 191 12.66 -22.71 -1.62
C GLU A 191 13.35 -23.07 -2.94
N ALA A 192 12.96 -22.39 -4.03
CA ALA A 192 13.58 -22.53 -5.35
C ALA A 192 15.01 -21.94 -5.42
N LYS A 193 15.50 -21.31 -4.34
CA LYS A 193 16.84 -20.68 -4.25
C LYS A 193 17.11 -19.70 -5.39
N LEU A 194 16.10 -18.94 -5.79
CA LEU A 194 16.28 -17.94 -6.83
C LEU A 194 17.26 -16.85 -6.37
N PRO A 195 18.12 -16.32 -7.26
CA PRO A 195 19.00 -15.22 -6.91
C PRO A 195 18.18 -13.99 -6.53
N MET A 196 18.52 -13.37 -5.40
CA MET A 196 17.85 -12.16 -4.91
C MET A 196 18.85 -11.02 -4.78
N SER A 197 18.37 -9.80 -5.00
CA SER A 197 19.13 -8.58 -4.80
C SER A 197 18.25 -7.47 -4.24
N ILE A 198 18.86 -6.44 -3.68
CA ILE A 198 18.16 -5.24 -3.21
C ILE A 198 18.42 -4.14 -4.23
N GLU A 199 17.35 -3.60 -4.80
CA GLU A 199 17.41 -2.40 -5.62
C GLU A 199 17.07 -1.18 -4.76
N ARG A 200 17.88 -0.12 -4.90
CA ARG A 200 17.63 1.16 -4.26
C ARG A 200 17.31 2.21 -5.30
N ARG A 201 16.30 3.04 -5.03
CA ARG A 201 15.92 4.15 -5.90
C ARG A 201 15.71 5.41 -5.06
N GLU A 202 16.23 6.53 -5.58
CA GLU A 202 15.84 7.83 -5.06
C GLU A 202 14.40 8.12 -5.51
N ILE A 203 13.55 8.50 -4.56
CA ILE A 203 12.16 8.84 -4.85
C ILE A 203 11.98 10.32 -4.54
N PRO A 204 11.73 11.16 -5.56
CA PRO A 204 11.42 12.56 -5.36
C PRO A 204 10.25 12.73 -4.39
N GLU A 205 10.36 13.74 -3.52
CA GLU A 205 9.35 14.03 -2.52
C GLU A 205 9.07 15.53 -2.44
N ALA A 206 7.85 15.91 -2.84
CA ALA A 206 7.32 17.22 -2.55
C ALA A 206 6.65 17.23 -1.16
N ARG A 207 6.91 18.28 -0.38
CA ARG A 207 6.33 18.49 0.96
C ARG A 207 5.68 19.87 1.08
N ARG A 208 4.61 19.97 1.87
CA ARG A 208 4.00 21.24 2.28
C ARG A 208 3.76 21.23 3.79
N GLY A 209 4.33 22.20 4.51
CA GLY A 209 4.25 22.22 5.99
C GLY A 209 4.80 20.94 6.64
N GLY A 210 5.82 20.33 6.02
CA GLY A 210 6.38 19.04 6.43
C GLY A 210 5.58 17.80 5.99
N LEU A 211 4.34 17.96 5.51
CA LEU A 211 3.50 16.85 5.06
C LEU A 211 3.92 16.42 3.65
N PRO A 212 4.25 15.13 3.44
CA PRO A 212 4.48 14.59 2.11
C PRO A 212 3.24 14.63 1.23
N LEU A 213 3.35 15.22 0.05
CA LEU A 213 2.19 15.37 -0.85
C LEU A 213 1.72 14.03 -1.44
N TYR A 214 2.58 13.01 -1.52
CA TYR A 214 2.17 11.65 -1.91
C TYR A 214 1.10 11.04 -0.99
N ALA A 215 0.92 11.56 0.23
CA ALA A 215 -0.13 11.11 1.14
C ALA A 215 -1.54 11.50 0.64
N LEU A 216 -1.64 12.50 -0.23
CA LEU A 216 -2.87 12.97 -0.85
C LEU A 216 -3.15 12.20 -2.15
N ASP A 217 -3.62 10.96 -2.01
CA ASP A 217 -3.82 10.04 -3.12
C ASP A 217 -5.30 9.67 -3.35
N LYS A 218 -5.54 8.60 -4.13
CA LYS A 218 -6.87 8.03 -4.37
C LYS A 218 -7.63 7.58 -3.13
N HIS A 219 -6.98 7.40 -1.98
CA HIS A 219 -7.62 6.97 -0.74
C HIS A 219 -8.03 8.13 0.17
N THR A 220 -7.64 9.37 -0.16
CA THR A 220 -8.00 10.56 0.61
C THR A 220 -8.98 11.44 -0.16
N ARG A 221 -9.87 12.15 0.57
CA ARG A 221 -10.82 13.08 -0.06
C ARG A 221 -10.11 14.23 -0.75
N LYS A 222 -9.13 14.85 -0.05
CA LYS A 222 -8.31 15.93 -0.59
C LYS A 222 -7.46 15.46 -1.78
N GLY A 223 -6.89 14.25 -1.74
CA GLY A 223 -6.16 13.67 -2.87
C GLY A 223 -7.04 13.45 -4.10
N ARG A 224 -8.24 12.86 -3.97
CA ARG A 224 -9.18 12.74 -5.10
C ARG A 224 -9.62 14.08 -5.67
N LEU A 225 -9.80 15.09 -4.82
CA LEU A 225 -10.09 16.44 -5.27
C LEU A 225 -8.92 17.01 -6.08
N ALA A 226 -7.70 16.91 -5.57
CA ALA A 226 -6.49 17.37 -6.24
C ALA A 226 -6.31 16.68 -7.60
N ILE A 227 -6.51 15.36 -7.68
CA ILE A 227 -6.38 14.61 -8.95
C ILE A 227 -7.45 15.05 -9.96
N ARG A 228 -8.70 15.29 -9.53
CA ARG A 228 -9.74 15.82 -10.43
C ARG A 228 -9.40 17.21 -10.95
N GLN A 229 -8.89 18.08 -10.06
CA GLN A 229 -8.46 19.42 -10.41
C GLN A 229 -7.33 19.37 -11.44
N PHE A 230 -6.33 18.54 -11.18
CA PHE A 230 -5.20 18.27 -12.06
C PHE A 230 -5.65 17.82 -13.47
N VAL A 231 -6.53 16.81 -13.56
CA VAL A 231 -7.07 16.35 -14.85
C VAL A 231 -7.86 17.45 -15.56
N ARG A 232 -8.59 18.30 -14.82
CA ARG A 232 -9.33 19.42 -15.41
C ARG A 232 -8.39 20.47 -16.00
N ASP A 233 -7.31 20.78 -15.28
CA ASP A 233 -6.41 21.88 -15.59
C ASP A 233 -5.43 21.53 -16.73
N ILE A 234 -5.17 20.23 -16.97
CA ILE A 234 -4.22 19.76 -18.01
C ILE A 234 -4.98 19.14 -19.21
N PRO A 235 -5.13 19.87 -20.34
CA PRO A 235 -5.86 19.39 -21.51
C PRO A 235 -5.31 18.08 -22.10
N GLU A 236 -3.98 17.89 -22.07
CA GLU A 236 -3.31 16.70 -22.59
C GLU A 236 -3.78 15.42 -21.87
N ILE A 237 -3.81 15.44 -20.54
CA ILE A 237 -4.30 14.33 -19.71
C ILE A 237 -5.79 14.10 -19.95
N ARG A 238 -6.59 15.17 -19.94
CA ARG A 238 -8.05 15.07 -20.17
C ARG A 238 -8.35 14.43 -21.51
N ASN A 239 -7.64 14.84 -22.56
CA ASN A 239 -7.80 14.29 -23.90
C ASN A 239 -7.33 12.84 -23.95
N ALA A 240 -6.17 12.49 -23.38
CA ALA A 240 -5.69 11.12 -23.35
C ALA A 240 -6.67 10.16 -22.66
N LEU A 241 -7.20 10.54 -21.49
CA LEU A 241 -8.25 9.78 -20.79
C LEU A 241 -9.54 9.69 -21.60
N ALA A 242 -9.88 10.74 -22.36
CA ALA A 242 -11.10 10.76 -23.16
C ALA A 242 -11.08 9.77 -24.33
N HIS A 243 -9.90 9.54 -24.92
CA HIS A 243 -9.69 8.59 -26.01
C HIS A 243 -9.56 7.13 -25.54
N THR A 244 -9.01 6.92 -24.35
CA THR A 244 -8.63 5.58 -23.86
C THR A 244 -9.67 4.95 -22.92
N VAL A 245 -10.44 5.77 -22.18
CA VAL A 245 -11.30 5.29 -21.09
C VAL A 245 -12.75 5.80 -21.24
N LYS A 246 -13.72 4.91 -21.00
CA LYS A 246 -15.15 5.24 -20.96
C LYS A 246 -15.40 6.41 -20.01
N HIS A 247 -16.30 7.32 -20.39
CA HIS A 247 -16.59 8.54 -19.62
C HIS A 247 -16.83 8.29 -18.12
N SER A 248 -17.63 7.27 -17.78
CA SER A 248 -17.95 6.90 -16.39
C SER A 248 -16.76 6.43 -15.56
N MET A 249 -15.67 5.99 -16.19
CA MET A 249 -14.50 5.40 -15.54
C MET A 249 -13.31 6.36 -15.45
N ARG A 250 -13.35 7.51 -16.15
CA ARG A 250 -12.21 8.44 -16.27
C ARG A 250 -11.65 8.91 -14.92
N ASN A 251 -12.51 9.18 -13.94
CA ASN A 251 -12.05 9.58 -12.60
C ASN A 251 -11.31 8.43 -11.90
N ASN A 252 -11.84 7.20 -11.97
CA ASN A 252 -11.21 6.04 -11.35
C ASN A 252 -9.88 5.70 -12.03
N ALA A 253 -9.82 5.79 -13.37
CA ALA A 253 -8.59 5.65 -14.12
C ALA A 253 -7.55 6.70 -13.69
N ALA A 254 -7.93 7.99 -13.66
CA ALA A 254 -7.03 9.05 -13.22
C ALA A 254 -6.51 8.83 -11.78
N TYR A 255 -7.36 8.37 -10.87
CA TYR A 255 -6.96 8.04 -9.51
C TYR A 255 -5.94 6.90 -9.46
N MET A 256 -6.13 5.86 -10.26
CA MET A 256 -5.21 4.72 -10.31
C MET A 256 -3.89 5.10 -10.97
N ILE A 257 -3.93 5.83 -12.09
CA ILE A 257 -2.73 6.28 -12.81
C ILE A 257 -1.89 7.19 -11.92
N ALA A 258 -2.49 8.20 -11.28
CA ALA A 258 -1.78 9.06 -10.33
C ALA A 258 -1.12 8.25 -9.21
N PHE A 259 -1.83 7.25 -8.65
CA PHE A 259 -1.27 6.37 -7.61
C PHE A 259 -0.02 5.61 -8.10
N TYR A 260 -0.05 5.06 -9.32
CA TYR A 260 1.11 4.37 -9.90
C TYR A 260 2.26 5.29 -10.28
N THR A 261 1.97 6.55 -10.65
CA THR A 261 2.99 7.54 -10.98
C THR A 261 3.86 7.89 -9.77
N ASP A 262 3.30 7.99 -8.55
CA ASP A 262 4.05 8.53 -7.43
C ASP A 262 3.93 7.79 -6.08
N ALA A 263 2.86 7.04 -5.83
CA ALA A 263 2.61 6.42 -4.54
C ALA A 263 3.02 4.95 -4.47
N VAL A 264 3.37 4.37 -5.62
CA VAL A 264 3.85 2.99 -5.77
C VAL A 264 5.37 2.81 -5.59
N PRO A 265 6.25 3.74 -6.04
CA PRO A 265 7.69 3.56 -5.91
C PRO A 265 8.16 3.20 -4.49
N LEU A 266 9.08 2.24 -4.40
CA LEU A 266 9.71 1.75 -3.18
C LEU A 266 11.17 2.22 -3.12
N ALA A 267 11.61 2.74 -1.98
CA ALA A 267 12.97 3.27 -1.85
C ALA A 267 14.02 2.15 -1.87
N GLU A 268 13.71 1.03 -1.21
CA GLU A 268 14.49 -0.20 -1.23
C GLU A 268 13.55 -1.37 -1.51
N LYS A 269 13.85 -2.17 -2.54
CA LYS A 269 12.98 -3.26 -3.02
C LYS A 269 13.78 -4.55 -3.19
N LEU A 270 13.21 -5.66 -2.70
CA LEU A 270 13.69 -6.99 -3.05
C LEU A 270 13.37 -7.30 -4.52
N VAL A 271 14.39 -7.70 -5.29
CA VAL A 271 14.28 -8.13 -6.69
C VAL A 271 14.71 -9.58 -6.82
N TRP A 272 13.96 -10.35 -7.60
CA TRP A 272 14.16 -11.77 -7.91
C TRP A 272 13.61 -12.09 -9.32
N PRO A 273 14.05 -13.18 -9.98
CA PRO A 273 13.54 -13.59 -11.30
C PRO A 273 12.03 -13.85 -11.31
N GLY A 274 11.25 -13.00 -12.00
CA GLY A 274 9.78 -13.05 -11.98
C GLY A 274 9.13 -11.90 -11.22
N ALA A 275 9.89 -11.12 -10.44
CA ALA A 275 9.35 -10.01 -9.66
C ALA A 275 8.76 -8.89 -10.53
N GLN A 276 9.42 -8.59 -11.67
CA GLN A 276 8.98 -7.55 -12.60
C GLN A 276 7.73 -7.99 -13.37
N GLU A 277 7.67 -9.25 -13.80
CA GLU A 277 6.52 -9.84 -14.47
C GLU A 277 5.31 -9.85 -13.54
N LEU A 278 5.50 -10.22 -12.26
CA LEU A 278 4.44 -10.19 -11.27
C LEU A 278 3.94 -8.76 -11.00
N GLU A 279 4.85 -7.79 -10.87
CA GLU A 279 4.50 -6.38 -10.74
C GLU A 279 3.70 -5.86 -11.94
N GLN A 280 4.10 -6.23 -13.15
CA GLN A 280 3.39 -5.90 -14.38
C GLN A 280 1.98 -6.50 -14.41
N LEU A 281 1.83 -7.77 -14.01
CA LEU A 281 0.50 -8.41 -13.89
C LEU A 281 -0.39 -7.66 -12.88
N GLY A 282 0.17 -7.29 -11.73
CA GLY A 282 -0.57 -6.52 -10.72
C GLY A 282 -1.01 -5.15 -11.23
N LEU A 283 -0.11 -4.44 -11.94
CA LEU A 283 -0.42 -3.17 -12.61
C LEU A 283 -1.53 -3.34 -13.66
N GLU A 284 -1.42 -4.33 -14.55
CA GLU A 284 -2.44 -4.61 -15.57
C GLU A 284 -3.80 -4.92 -14.95
N ALA A 285 -3.82 -5.72 -13.89
CA ALA A 285 -5.04 -6.07 -13.17
C ALA A 285 -5.72 -4.83 -12.55
N ASP A 286 -4.96 -3.96 -11.88
CA ASP A 286 -5.50 -2.73 -11.30
C ASP A 286 -6.00 -1.73 -12.36
N MET A 287 -5.27 -1.61 -13.48
CA MET A 287 -5.67 -0.75 -14.61
C MET A 287 -6.91 -1.27 -15.31
N TYR A 288 -7.03 -2.59 -15.47
CA TYR A 288 -8.20 -3.23 -16.05
C TYR A 288 -9.47 -2.96 -15.22
N LYS A 289 -9.39 -3.04 -13.88
CA LYS A 289 -10.51 -2.72 -12.97
C LYS A 289 -11.06 -1.31 -13.17
N VAL A 290 -10.22 -0.38 -13.60
CA VAL A 290 -10.59 1.02 -13.86
C VAL A 290 -10.83 1.32 -15.34
N GLY A 291 -10.91 0.28 -16.18
CA GLY A 291 -11.30 0.37 -17.59
C GLY A 291 -10.21 0.86 -18.52
N VAL A 292 -8.94 0.74 -18.14
CA VAL A 292 -7.78 1.06 -18.99
C VAL A 292 -7.31 -0.20 -19.69
N ASN A 293 -7.14 -0.18 -21.02
CA ASN A 293 -6.62 -1.32 -21.76
C ASN A 293 -5.10 -1.45 -21.56
N PRO A 294 -4.53 -2.68 -21.60
CA PRO A 294 -3.09 -2.88 -21.43
C PRO A 294 -2.20 -2.04 -22.36
N THR A 295 -2.62 -1.82 -23.60
CA THR A 295 -1.89 -1.00 -24.59
C THR A 295 -1.83 0.48 -24.23
N ASP A 296 -2.75 0.96 -23.39
CA ASP A 296 -2.88 2.37 -23.02
C ASP A 296 -2.19 2.70 -21.69
N ILE A 297 -1.75 1.68 -20.91
CA ILE A 297 -1.17 1.87 -19.57
C ILE A 297 0.12 2.71 -19.64
N ALA A 298 1.10 2.27 -20.42
CA ALA A 298 2.40 2.94 -20.48
C ALA A 298 2.30 4.39 -21.02
N PRO A 299 1.55 4.67 -22.11
CA PRO A 299 1.31 6.04 -22.56
C PRO A 299 0.67 6.92 -21.49
N LEU A 300 -0.35 6.43 -20.77
CA LEU A 300 -1.01 7.21 -19.72
C LEU A 300 -0.09 7.49 -18.53
N LEU A 301 0.68 6.50 -18.08
CA LEU A 301 1.68 6.70 -17.03
C LEU A 301 2.72 7.74 -17.44
N ALA A 302 3.23 7.68 -18.68
CA ALA A 302 4.20 8.64 -19.18
C ALA A 302 3.66 10.08 -19.17
N ILE A 303 2.40 10.29 -19.57
CA ILE A 303 1.77 11.62 -19.54
C ILE A 303 1.61 12.10 -18.08
N PHE A 304 1.17 11.25 -17.14
CA PHE A 304 1.06 11.67 -15.74
C PHE A 304 2.43 12.00 -15.13
N SER A 305 3.45 11.18 -15.39
CA SER A 305 4.82 11.43 -14.92
C SER A 305 5.38 12.76 -15.45
N LYS A 306 5.07 13.12 -16.71
CA LYS A 306 5.46 14.39 -17.31
C LYS A 306 4.92 15.60 -16.54
N PHE A 307 3.73 15.49 -15.95
CA PHE A 307 3.05 16.58 -15.22
C PHE A 307 3.01 16.35 -13.69
N GLN A 308 4.02 15.68 -13.13
CA GLN A 308 4.07 15.38 -11.70
C GLN A 308 4.10 16.65 -10.83
N SER A 309 4.81 17.70 -11.27
CA SER A 309 4.90 18.96 -10.52
C SER A 309 3.54 19.64 -10.38
N GLU A 310 2.73 19.63 -11.44
CA GLU A 310 1.40 20.22 -11.46
C GLU A 310 0.40 19.43 -10.61
N LEU A 311 0.58 18.11 -10.52
CA LEU A 311 -0.18 17.26 -9.58
C LEU A 311 0.16 17.63 -8.13
N ASP A 312 1.43 17.84 -7.81
CA ASP A 312 1.87 18.25 -6.48
C ASP A 312 1.38 19.67 -6.13
N ASP A 313 1.39 20.60 -7.09
CA ASP A 313 0.80 21.93 -6.91
C ASP A 313 -0.71 21.84 -6.64
N ALA A 314 -1.43 20.98 -7.37
CA ALA A 314 -2.86 20.75 -7.13
C ALA A 314 -3.12 20.22 -5.71
N ARG A 315 -2.28 19.31 -5.20
CA ARG A 315 -2.37 18.80 -3.83
C ARG A 315 -2.07 19.86 -2.79
N ALA A 316 -1.01 20.65 -2.98
CA ALA A 316 -0.66 21.74 -2.08
C ALA A 316 -1.80 22.77 -1.95
N ARG A 317 -2.47 23.09 -3.07
CA ARG A 317 -3.67 23.95 -3.05
C ARG A 317 -4.79 23.36 -2.18
N THR A 318 -5.09 22.06 -2.31
CA THR A 318 -6.15 21.42 -1.51
C THR A 318 -5.88 21.35 -0.01
N LEU A 319 -4.61 21.45 0.42
CA LEU A 319 -4.29 21.54 1.84
C LEU A 319 -4.71 22.88 2.42
N SER A 320 -4.56 23.96 1.65
CA SER A 320 -4.87 25.34 2.06
C SER A 320 -6.38 25.64 2.04
N THR A 321 -7.18 24.84 1.34
CA THR A 321 -8.64 24.98 1.31
C THR A 321 -9.27 24.43 2.59
N SER A 322 -10.15 25.21 3.23
CA SER A 322 -10.87 24.78 4.41
C SER A 322 -11.80 23.59 4.08
N VAL A 323 -12.01 22.68 5.04
CA VAL A 323 -12.90 21.52 4.83
C VAL A 323 -14.35 21.97 4.61
N THR A 324 -14.74 23.14 5.15
CA THR A 324 -16.08 23.72 4.98
C THR A 324 -16.37 24.19 3.56
N ASP A 325 -15.34 24.43 2.74
CA ASP A 325 -15.49 24.85 1.33
C ASP A 325 -15.58 23.64 0.38
N LEU A 326 -15.46 22.41 0.90
CA LEU A 326 -15.53 21.22 0.08
C LEU A 326 -17.00 20.82 -0.15
N PRO A 327 -17.45 20.65 -1.41
CA PRO A 327 -18.79 20.17 -1.67
C PRO A 327 -19.02 18.82 -0.98
N LEU A 328 -20.15 18.69 -0.26
CA LEU A 328 -20.58 17.48 0.43
C LEU A 328 -20.73 16.31 -0.56
N PHE A 329 -19.66 15.55 -0.76
CA PHE A 329 -19.66 14.39 -1.64
C PHE A 329 -19.98 13.12 -0.85
N LYS A 330 -21.06 12.44 -1.23
CA LYS A 330 -21.35 11.07 -0.83
C LYS A 330 -20.26 10.17 -1.41
N MET A 331 -19.28 9.77 -0.60
CA MET A 331 -18.44 8.62 -0.95
C MET A 331 -19.34 7.40 -0.91
N THR A 332 -19.55 6.76 -2.05
CA THR A 332 -19.90 5.34 -2.05
C THR A 332 -18.76 4.63 -1.34
N ALA A 333 -19.09 4.00 -0.21
CA ALA A 333 -18.15 3.13 0.47
C ALA A 333 -17.85 1.99 -0.51
N SER A 334 -16.74 2.09 -1.25
CA SER A 334 -16.06 0.90 -1.73
C SER A 334 -15.54 0.24 -0.46
N VAL A 335 -16.37 -0.63 0.10
CA VAL A 335 -15.97 -1.59 1.11
C VAL A 335 -14.83 -2.42 0.50
N ARG A 336 -13.88 -2.74 1.38
CA ARG A 336 -12.59 -3.37 1.12
C ARG A 336 -12.66 -4.53 0.14
#